data_AF-A0A9X7CB03-F1
#
_entry.id   AF-A0A9X7CB03-F1
#
_cell.length_a   1.000
_cell.length_b   1.000
_cell.length_c   1.000
_cell.angle_alpha   90.00
_cell.angle_beta   90.00
_cell.angle_gamma   90.00
#
_symmetry.space_group_name_H-M   'P 1'
#
loop_
_entity.id
_entity.type
_entity.pdbx_description
1 polymer ?
#
loop_
_entity_poly.entity_id
_entity_poly.type
_entity_poly.pdbx_seq_one_letter_code
_entity_poly.pdbx_strand_id
1 'polypeptide(L)'
;KNHATIVQENNVSVANNTAIPLATNAVMNGIDIIHSPGSTDITLSSNHTYYVYYSVAGLGLIAQSFATQLFLNGVGVAGSTSTSTSGVSIGQQLTNTQATIINTGITPSILQLRNISGGSRNVAHVTVTIIELI
;
A
#
# COMPACT_ATOMS: atom_id res chain seq x y z
N LYS A 1 11.80 11.64 -14.66
CA LYS A 1 11.54 11.17 -13.28
C LYS A 1 10.56 10.02 -13.36
N ASN A 2 10.97 8.88 -12.82
CA ASN A 2 10.19 7.65 -12.77
C ASN A 2 8.94 7.87 -11.91
N HIS A 3 7.80 7.38 -12.37
CA HIS A 3 6.57 7.45 -11.59
C HIS A 3 5.62 6.32 -11.96
N ALA A 4 4.81 5.92 -10.99
CA ALA A 4 3.83 4.86 -11.15
C ALA A 4 2.54 5.17 -10.39
N THR A 5 1.43 4.68 -10.90
CA THR A 5 0.18 4.51 -10.14
C THR A 5 -0.32 3.10 -10.38
N ILE A 6 -0.47 2.35 -9.29
CA ILE A 6 -0.81 0.93 -9.31
C ILE A 6 -2.04 0.75 -8.42
N VAL A 7 -3.03 -0.03 -8.90
CA VAL A 7 -4.35 -0.11 -8.27
C VAL A 7 -4.82 -1.55 -8.04
N GLN A 8 -5.71 -1.71 -7.06
CA GLN A 8 -6.56 -2.89 -6.88
C GLN A 8 -8.00 -2.41 -6.69
N GLU A 9 -8.82 -2.65 -7.71
CA GLU A 9 -10.22 -2.22 -7.73
C GLU A 9 -11.17 -3.28 -7.16
N ASN A 10 -10.78 -4.56 -7.21
CA ASN A 10 -11.61 -5.65 -6.71
C ASN A 10 -11.60 -5.72 -5.19
N ASN A 11 -12.68 -6.26 -4.63
CA ASN A 11 -12.74 -6.63 -3.22
C ASN A 11 -11.91 -7.90 -2.98
N VAL A 12 -10.88 -7.80 -2.14
CA VAL A 12 -10.00 -8.91 -1.76
C VAL A 12 -9.91 -9.05 -0.25
N SER A 13 -9.99 -10.28 0.25
CA SER A 13 -9.74 -10.59 1.66
C SER A 13 -8.24 -10.73 1.90
N VAL A 14 -7.68 -9.89 2.77
CA VAL A 14 -6.26 -9.86 3.08
C VAL A 14 -6.07 -10.18 4.55
N ALA A 15 -5.30 -11.22 4.85
CA ALA A 15 -4.98 -11.62 6.21
C ALA A 15 -4.17 -10.55 6.97
N ASN A 16 -4.12 -10.67 8.30
CA ASN A 16 -3.28 -9.79 9.10
C ASN A 16 -1.80 -9.93 8.72
N ASN A 17 -1.06 -8.83 8.78
CA ASN A 17 0.36 -8.72 8.44
C ASN A 17 0.73 -9.23 7.04
N THR A 18 -0.23 -9.22 6.12
CA THR A 18 -0.07 -9.69 4.74
C THR A 18 -0.16 -8.52 3.77
N ALA A 19 0.60 -8.60 2.67
CA ALA A 19 0.60 -7.58 1.64
C ALA A 19 -0.68 -7.62 0.80
N ILE A 20 -1.15 -6.44 0.41
CA ILE A 20 -2.35 -6.25 -0.39
C ILE A 20 -1.97 -6.43 -1.87
N PRO A 21 -2.60 -7.37 -2.61
CA PRO A 21 -2.28 -7.60 -4.01
C PRO A 21 -2.74 -6.43 -4.87
N LEU A 22 -1.90 -6.01 -5.83
CA LEU A 22 -2.14 -4.90 -6.73
C LEU A 22 -2.40 -5.43 -8.14
N ALA A 23 -3.62 -5.26 -8.64
CA ALA A 23 -4.06 -5.92 -9.87
C ALA A 23 -3.55 -5.25 -11.15
N THR A 24 -3.45 -3.91 -11.17
CA THR A 24 -3.31 -3.16 -12.42
C THR A 24 -2.28 -2.05 -12.31
N ASN A 25 -1.42 -1.96 -13.32
CA ASN A 25 -0.53 -0.82 -13.56
C ASN A 25 -1.29 0.27 -14.32
N ALA A 26 -1.95 1.20 -13.61
CA ALA A 26 -2.69 2.29 -14.24
C ALA A 26 -1.77 3.28 -14.97
N VAL A 27 -0.61 3.56 -14.37
CA VAL A 27 0.49 4.33 -14.97
C VAL A 27 1.80 3.68 -14.56
N MET A 28 2.72 3.50 -15.51
CA MET A 28 4.10 3.09 -15.28
C MET A 28 4.99 3.85 -16.25
N ASN A 29 5.92 4.66 -15.74
CA ASN A 29 6.85 5.43 -16.55
C ASN A 29 8.28 5.30 -16.02
N GLY A 30 9.18 4.88 -16.91
CA GLY A 30 10.58 4.64 -16.62
C GLY A 30 10.86 3.20 -16.14
N ILE A 31 12.04 2.97 -15.56
CA ILE A 31 12.55 1.64 -15.21
C ILE A 31 12.87 1.47 -13.72
N ASP A 32 12.85 2.56 -12.94
CA ASP A 32 13.25 2.51 -11.54
C ASP A 32 12.13 2.10 -10.57
N ILE A 33 10.91 2.00 -11.10
CA ILE A 33 9.74 1.46 -10.40
C ILE A 33 9.20 0.32 -11.27
N ILE A 34 9.30 -0.91 -10.77
CA ILE A 34 8.87 -2.11 -11.50
C ILE A 34 7.79 -2.81 -10.70
N HIS A 35 6.70 -3.16 -11.37
CA HIS A 35 5.61 -3.93 -10.78
C HIS A 35 4.99 -4.86 -11.82
N SER A 36 4.73 -6.10 -11.42
CA SER A 36 4.00 -7.09 -12.22
C SER A 36 2.54 -7.13 -11.77
N PRO A 37 1.55 -6.90 -12.66
CA PRO A 37 0.13 -7.03 -12.34
C PRO A 37 -0.23 -8.30 -11.56
N GLY A 38 -0.98 -8.16 -10.48
CA GLY A 38 -1.35 -9.23 -9.55
C GLY A 38 -0.36 -9.48 -8.42
N SER A 39 0.86 -8.93 -8.51
CA SER A 39 1.87 -9.00 -7.45
C SER A 39 1.48 -8.12 -6.25
N THR A 40 2.06 -8.42 -5.10
CA THR A 40 2.09 -7.51 -3.94
C THR A 40 3.30 -6.59 -3.95
N ASP A 41 4.30 -6.93 -4.76
CA ASP A 41 5.66 -6.42 -4.66
C ASP A 41 5.92 -5.36 -5.71
N ILE A 42 6.32 -4.18 -5.27
CA ILE A 42 6.80 -3.10 -6.12
C ILE A 42 8.31 -2.98 -5.90
N THR A 43 9.10 -3.23 -6.93
CA THR A 43 10.55 -3.07 -6.88
C THR A 43 10.93 -1.62 -7.15
N LEU A 44 11.72 -1.04 -6.25
CA LEU A 44 12.30 0.29 -6.35
C LEU A 44 13.81 0.18 -6.58
N SER A 45 14.37 0.87 -7.57
CA SER A 45 15.82 0.91 -7.82
C SER A 45 16.60 1.44 -6.61
N SER A 46 17.86 1.03 -6.50
CA SER A 46 18.80 1.44 -5.45
C SER A 46 19.22 2.91 -5.54
N ASN A 47 19.63 3.50 -4.41
CA ASN A 47 20.17 4.85 -4.30
C ASN A 47 19.23 5.98 -4.77
N HIS A 48 17.92 5.77 -4.64
CA HIS A 48 16.90 6.74 -5.04
C HIS A 48 16.06 7.20 -3.85
N THR A 49 15.41 8.34 -4.04
CA THR A 49 14.41 8.85 -3.08
C THR A 49 13.05 8.89 -3.76
N TYR A 50 12.03 8.30 -3.13
CA TYR A 50 10.67 8.23 -3.67
C TYR A 50 9.67 8.86 -2.71
N TYR A 51 8.76 9.66 -3.25
CA TYR A 51 7.50 9.96 -2.59
C TYR A 51 6.52 8.81 -2.86
N VAL A 52 5.90 8.29 -1.81
CA VAL A 52 4.90 7.23 -1.91
C VAL A 52 3.63 7.68 -1.20
N TYR A 53 2.52 7.67 -1.92
CA TYR A 53 1.18 7.84 -1.39
C TYR A 53 0.41 6.53 -1.54
N TYR A 54 -0.44 6.20 -0.57
CA TYR A 54 -1.46 5.18 -0.75
C TYR A 54 -2.83 5.63 -0.25
N SER A 55 -3.86 5.01 -0.84
CA SER A 55 -5.25 5.02 -0.39
C SER A 55 -5.79 3.60 -0.45
N VAL A 56 -6.57 3.19 0.55
CA VAL A 56 -7.24 1.89 0.58
C VAL A 56 -8.49 1.95 1.43
N ALA A 57 -9.57 1.33 0.94
CA ALA A 57 -10.82 1.20 1.67
C ALA A 57 -10.94 -0.19 2.30
N GLY A 58 -11.16 -0.26 3.60
CA GLY A 58 -11.65 -1.45 4.29
C GLY A 58 -13.17 -1.50 4.24
N LEU A 59 -13.74 -2.64 3.87
CA LEU A 59 -15.17 -2.80 3.61
C LEU A 59 -15.87 -3.62 4.71
N GLY A 60 -17.12 -3.26 5.03
CA GLY A 60 -17.99 -4.04 5.92
C GLY A 60 -17.48 -4.10 7.37
N LEU A 61 -16.78 -3.06 7.83
CA LEU A 61 -16.17 -3.03 9.16
C LEU A 61 -17.23 -2.76 10.23
N ILE A 62 -17.44 -3.72 11.14
CA ILE A 62 -18.39 -3.64 12.26
C ILE A 62 -17.61 -3.69 13.57
N ALA A 63 -17.71 -2.66 14.41
CA ALA A 63 -17.05 -2.61 15.72
C ALA A 63 -15.55 -3.04 15.70
N GLN A 64 -14.81 -2.64 14.65
CA GLN A 64 -13.44 -3.10 14.42
C GLN A 64 -12.55 -2.01 13.84
N SER A 65 -11.24 -2.14 14.07
CA SER A 65 -10.20 -1.27 13.50
C SER A 65 -9.78 -1.72 12.10
N PHE A 66 -9.30 -0.76 11.32
CA PHE A 66 -8.64 -0.96 10.05
C PHE A 66 -7.32 -0.19 10.04
N ALA A 67 -6.22 -0.91 9.92
CA ALA A 67 -4.87 -0.38 9.99
C ALA A 67 -4.04 -0.88 8.81
N THR A 68 -3.31 0.04 8.20
CA THR A 68 -2.47 -0.21 7.03
C THR A 68 -1.14 0.52 7.16
N GLN A 69 -0.09 -0.04 6.56
CA GLN A 69 1.25 0.54 6.60
C GLN A 69 2.06 0.08 5.38
N LEU A 70 2.98 0.94 4.92
CA LEU A 70 3.98 0.56 3.92
C LEU A 70 5.12 -0.21 4.57
N PHE A 71 5.63 -1.23 3.90
CA PHE A 71 6.78 -2.02 4.30
C PHE A 71 7.84 -1.96 3.21
N LEU A 72 9.08 -1.66 3.58
CA LEU A 72 10.25 -1.67 2.70
C LEU A 72 11.17 -2.81 3.13
N ASN A 73 11.41 -3.78 2.24
CA ASN A 73 12.19 -4.99 2.53
C ASN A 73 11.70 -5.72 3.80
N GLY A 74 10.39 -5.74 4.01
CA GLY A 74 9.76 -6.38 5.18
C GLY A 74 9.82 -5.57 6.47
N VAL A 75 10.38 -4.35 6.47
CA VAL A 75 10.40 -3.44 7.62
C VAL A 75 9.33 -2.36 7.44
N GLY A 76 8.50 -2.14 8.47
CA GLY A 76 7.48 -1.10 8.44
C GLY A 76 8.09 0.30 8.30
N VAL A 77 7.67 1.05 7.28
CA VAL A 77 8.15 2.41 7.02
C VAL A 77 7.52 3.36 8.03
N ALA A 78 8.37 4.05 8.79
CA ALA A 78 7.94 5.04 9.78
C ALA A 78 7.11 6.15 9.12
N GLY A 79 6.07 6.62 9.81
CA GLY A 79 5.17 7.66 9.32
C GLY A 79 4.23 7.23 8.18
N SER A 80 4.23 5.95 7.77
CA SER A 80 3.30 5.43 6.74
C SER A 80 2.06 4.73 7.30
N THR A 81 1.94 4.61 8.62
CA THR A 81 0.79 3.97 9.27
C THR A 81 -0.44 4.85 9.18
N SER A 82 -1.57 4.27 8.79
CA SER A 82 -2.89 4.90 8.85
C SER A 82 -3.85 3.95 9.56
N THR A 83 -4.67 4.49 10.47
CA THR A 83 -5.64 3.72 11.25
C THR A 83 -6.99 4.41 11.28
N SER A 84 -8.04 3.61 11.21
CA SER A 84 -9.43 4.03 11.36
C SER A 84 -10.21 2.97 12.14
N THR A 85 -11.30 3.34 12.80
CA THR A 85 -12.07 2.41 13.63
C THR A 85 -13.56 2.62 13.43
N SER A 86 -14.28 1.53 13.20
CA SER A 86 -15.75 1.49 13.26
C SER A 86 -16.14 1.20 14.70
N GLY A 87 -16.99 2.05 15.28
CA GLY A 87 -17.54 1.89 16.64
C GLY A 87 -19.00 1.46 16.67
N VAL A 88 -19.57 1.11 15.52
CA VAL A 88 -21.01 0.86 15.35
C VAL A 88 -21.29 -0.58 14.93
N SER A 89 -22.53 -1.02 15.13
CA SER A 89 -23.01 -2.37 14.81
C SER A 89 -23.45 -2.57 13.35
N ILE A 90 -23.20 -1.58 12.49
CA ILE A 90 -23.49 -1.63 11.06
C ILE A 90 -22.18 -1.63 10.26
N GLY A 91 -22.17 -2.31 9.10
CA GLY A 91 -20.99 -2.38 8.25
C GLY A 91 -20.61 -1.01 7.70
N GLN A 92 -19.37 -0.59 7.96
CA GLN A 92 -18.84 0.67 7.44
C GLN A 92 -17.74 0.42 6.41
N GLN A 93 -17.62 1.38 5.47
CA GLN A 93 -16.41 1.56 4.69
C GLN A 93 -15.53 2.58 5.40
N LEU A 94 -14.28 2.23 5.71
CA LEU A 94 -13.29 3.15 6.24
C LEU A 94 -12.11 3.24 5.29
N THR A 95 -11.70 4.46 4.95
CA THR A 95 -10.59 4.70 4.03
C THR A 95 -9.36 5.16 4.80
N ASN A 96 -8.27 4.44 4.61
CA ASN A 96 -6.97 4.82 5.12
C ASN A 96 -6.15 5.43 3.99
N THR A 97 -5.60 6.60 4.23
CA THR A 97 -4.65 7.27 3.33
C THR A 97 -3.42 7.68 4.08
N GLN A 98 -2.25 7.58 3.46
CA GLN A 98 -1.02 8.17 3.99
C GLN A 98 0.00 8.41 2.88
N ALA A 99 0.93 9.33 3.11
CA ALA A 99 2.10 9.51 2.28
C ALA A 99 3.39 9.52 3.11
N THR A 100 4.50 9.12 2.50
CA THR A 100 5.82 9.17 3.09
C THR A 100 6.89 9.33 2.02
N ILE A 101 8.11 9.67 2.44
CA ILE A 101 9.30 9.66 1.58
C ILE A 101 10.15 8.47 1.99
N ILE A 102 10.61 7.71 0.99
CA ILE A 102 11.43 6.52 1.17
C ILE A 102 12.76 6.71 0.46
N ASN A 103 13.85 6.37 1.15
CA ASN A 103 15.18 6.25 0.57
C ASN A 103 15.51 4.77 0.41
N THR A 104 15.92 4.37 -0.80
CA THR A 104 16.47 3.04 -1.04
C THR A 104 17.97 3.03 -0.77
N GLY A 105 18.48 1.88 -0.32
CA GLY A 105 19.91 1.68 -0.11
C GLY A 105 20.64 1.33 -1.41
N ILE A 106 21.85 0.78 -1.28
CA ILE A 106 22.69 0.39 -2.43
C ILE A 106 22.16 -0.79 -3.26
N THR A 107 21.14 -1.50 -2.75
CA THR A 107 20.42 -2.56 -3.46
C THR A 107 18.97 -2.16 -3.71
N PRO A 108 18.35 -2.65 -4.80
CA PRO A 108 16.92 -2.47 -5.02
C PRO A 108 16.11 -2.92 -3.81
N SER A 109 14.98 -2.27 -3.58
CA SER A 109 14.12 -2.52 -2.43
C SER A 109 12.73 -2.95 -2.86
N ILE A 110 12.10 -3.85 -2.10
CA ILE A 110 10.72 -4.28 -2.29
C ILE A 110 9.82 -3.47 -1.38
N LEU A 111 8.92 -2.71 -1.99
CA LEU A 111 7.87 -1.97 -1.32
C LEU A 111 6.56 -2.77 -1.38
N GLN A 112 5.87 -2.84 -0.24
CA GLN A 112 4.55 -3.45 -0.11
C GLN A 112 3.63 -2.56 0.73
N LEU A 113 2.34 -2.53 0.41
CA LEU A 113 1.30 -2.04 1.31
C LEU A 113 0.69 -3.23 2.04
N ARG A 114 0.59 -3.18 3.38
CA ARG A 114 0.10 -4.31 4.19
C ARG A 114 -1.12 -3.95 5.03
N ASN A 115 -1.99 -4.96 5.23
CA ASN A 115 -2.99 -4.95 6.28
C ASN A 115 -2.32 -5.31 7.62
N ILE A 116 -2.43 -4.44 8.62
CA ILE A 116 -1.87 -4.65 9.97
C ILE A 116 -2.96 -4.53 11.06
N SER A 117 -4.22 -4.80 10.69
CA SER A 117 -5.39 -4.57 11.55
C SER A 117 -5.57 -5.56 12.71
N GLY A 118 -4.64 -6.50 12.92
CA GLY A 118 -4.78 -7.58 13.90
C GLY A 118 -5.71 -8.72 13.46
N GLY A 119 -6.28 -8.66 12.25
CA GLY A 119 -7.12 -9.69 11.65
C GLY A 119 -7.31 -9.49 10.15
N SER A 120 -7.98 -10.44 9.50
CA SER A 120 -8.29 -10.34 8.06
C SER A 120 -9.24 -9.18 7.78
N ARG A 121 -9.07 -8.51 6.64
CA ARG A 121 -9.90 -7.40 6.20
C ARG A 121 -10.22 -7.56 4.71
N ASN A 122 -11.47 -7.30 4.36
CA ASN A 122 -11.87 -7.11 2.98
C ASN A 122 -11.47 -5.69 2.58
N VAL A 123 -10.65 -5.56 1.55
CA VAL A 123 -10.13 -4.28 1.07
C VAL A 123 -10.46 -4.09 -0.41
N ALA A 124 -10.69 -2.84 -0.81
CA ALA A 124 -10.93 -2.44 -2.18
C ALA A 124 -10.44 -1.00 -2.41
N HIS A 125 -10.55 -0.52 -3.66
CA HIS A 125 -10.18 0.84 -4.05
C HIS A 125 -8.74 1.21 -3.65
N VAL A 126 -7.83 0.24 -3.74
CA VAL A 126 -6.43 0.43 -3.39
C VAL A 126 -5.77 1.24 -4.50
N THR A 127 -5.06 2.29 -4.12
CA THR A 127 -4.19 3.06 -5.00
C THR A 127 -2.85 3.24 -4.32
N VAL A 128 -1.75 2.95 -5.03
CA VAL A 128 -0.39 3.29 -4.62
C VAL A 128 0.23 4.15 -5.72
N THR A 129 0.59 5.38 -5.39
CA THR A 129 1.25 6.32 -6.29
C THR A 129 2.67 6.57 -5.82
N ILE A 130 3.62 6.45 -6.74
CA ILE A 130 5.05 6.55 -6.46
C ILE A 130 5.66 7.55 -7.43
N ILE A 131 6.44 8.49 -6.90
CA ILE A 131 7.16 9.49 -7.69
C ILE A 131 8.60 9.52 -7.21
N GLU A 132 9.54 9.26 -8.10
CA GLU A 132 10.96 9.48 -7.85
C GLU A 132 11.27 10.97 -7.72
N LEU A 133 11.93 11.34 -6.63
CA LEU A 133 12.29 12.70 -6.28
C LEU A 133 13.73 13.03 -6.70
N ILE A 134 14.64 12.08 -6.56
CA ILE A 134 16.08 12.21 -6.83
C ILE A 134 16.57 10.90 -7.41
#